data_AF-A0A6J5Y5Y4-F1
#
_entry.id   AF-A0A6J5Y5Y4-F1
#
_cell.length_a   1.000
_cell.length_b   1.000
_cell.length_c   1.000
_cell.angle_alpha   90.00
_cell.angle_beta   90.00
_cell.angle_gamma   90.00
#
_symmetry.space_group_name_H-M   'P 1'
#
loop_
_entity.id
_entity.type
_entity.pdbx_description
1 polymer ?
#
loop_
_entity_poly.entity_id
_entity_poly.type
_entity_poly.pdbx_seq_one_letter_code
_entity_poly.pdbx_strand_id
1 'polypeptide(L)'
;MAKPLSSYLVCLAFSLVFNLLLIFKLYVGHGRAYLDGLTRDGNVPVCECHSCYGGPQCSEFLTGCAANADSGDPYFLEPFWMQHASKSALVVAGWHRMSYTFADQSYISAELERHIRKLHAIVGNAVTGGRYIVFGAGSTQLLNAAVHALSSHNSSSFSSPASVVASIPYYNVGS
;
A
#
# COMPACT_ATOMS: atom_id res chain seq x y z
N MET A 1 -27.35 -5.04 51.75
CA MET A 1 -26.70 -6.02 50.86
C MET A 1 -25.47 -5.37 50.23
N ALA A 2 -24.28 -5.68 50.75
CA ALA A 2 -23.03 -5.13 50.24
C ALA A 2 -22.63 -5.87 48.95
N LYS A 3 -22.48 -5.15 47.83
CA LYS A 3 -21.87 -5.74 46.62
C LYS A 3 -20.41 -6.09 46.96
N PRO A 4 -19.93 -7.30 46.64
CA PRO A 4 -18.60 -7.73 47.05
C PRO A 4 -17.55 -6.86 46.37
N LEU A 5 -16.60 -6.37 47.17
CA LEU A 5 -15.40 -5.62 46.76
C LEU A 5 -14.68 -6.27 45.55
N SER A 6 -14.79 -7.60 45.44
CA SER A 6 -14.32 -8.44 44.34
C SER A 6 -14.87 -8.03 42.96
N SER A 7 -16.14 -7.65 42.84
CA SER A 7 -16.74 -7.31 41.55
C SER A 7 -16.19 -6.00 40.98
N TYR A 8 -15.84 -5.05 41.85
CA TYR A 8 -15.22 -3.78 41.45
C TYR A 8 -13.76 -3.97 41.02
N LEU A 9 -13.01 -4.83 41.71
CA LEU A 9 -11.64 -5.19 41.34
C LEU A 9 -11.57 -5.85 39.96
N VAL A 10 -12.50 -6.77 39.66
CA VAL A 10 -12.55 -7.44 38.35
C VAL A 10 -12.83 -6.42 37.24
N CYS A 11 -13.83 -5.54 37.40
CA CYS A 11 -14.10 -4.50 36.41
C CYS A 11 -12.92 -3.54 36.20
N LEU A 12 -12.24 -3.13 37.28
CA LEU A 12 -11.11 -2.21 37.22
C LEU A 12 -9.90 -2.87 36.52
N ALA A 13 -9.64 -4.14 36.81
CA ALA A 13 -8.61 -4.93 36.13
C ALA A 13 -8.90 -5.10 34.63
N PHE A 14 -10.14 -5.45 34.27
CA PHE A 14 -10.54 -5.55 32.86
C PHE A 14 -10.43 -4.20 32.13
N SER A 15 -10.84 -3.10 32.78
CA SER A 15 -10.75 -1.77 32.19
C SER A 15 -9.30 -1.30 32.02
N LEU A 16 -8.42 -1.56 33.00
CA LEU A 16 -7.00 -1.28 32.90
C LEU A 16 -6.34 -2.11 31.80
N VAL A 17 -6.61 -3.41 31.74
CA VAL A 17 -6.06 -4.29 30.69
C VAL A 17 -6.57 -3.88 29.31
N PHE A 18 -7.85 -3.55 29.17
CA PHE A 18 -8.40 -3.13 27.89
C PHE A 18 -7.87 -1.76 27.44
N ASN A 19 -7.77 -0.78 28.35
CA ASN A 19 -7.19 0.53 28.04
C ASN A 19 -5.69 0.42 27.76
N LEU A 20 -4.94 -0.37 28.54
CA LEU A 20 -3.52 -0.64 28.27
C LEU A 20 -3.35 -1.35 26.92
N LEU A 21 -4.16 -2.36 26.60
CA LEU A 21 -4.14 -3.02 25.30
C LEU A 21 -4.52 -2.07 24.17
N LEU A 22 -5.47 -1.15 24.38
CA LEU A 22 -5.78 -0.10 23.41
C LEU A 22 -4.59 0.83 23.23
N ILE A 23 -3.96 1.30 24.32
CA ILE A 23 -2.81 2.19 24.29
C ILE A 23 -1.61 1.51 23.61
N PHE A 24 -1.32 0.24 23.94
CA PHE A 24 -0.27 -0.54 23.30
C PHE A 24 -0.58 -0.85 21.82
N LYS A 25 -1.85 -1.01 21.43
CA LYS A 25 -2.25 -1.14 20.02
C LYS A 25 -2.30 0.19 19.26
N LEU A 26 -2.50 1.31 19.96
CA LEU A 26 -2.54 2.67 19.42
C LEU A 26 -1.16 3.32 19.36
N TYR A 27 -0.17 2.82 20.09
CA TYR A 27 1.24 3.13 19.89
C TYR A 27 1.73 2.52 18.58
N VAL A 28 1.26 3.11 17.48
CA VAL A 28 1.94 2.99 16.19
C VAL A 28 3.23 3.77 16.37
N GLY A 29 4.37 3.08 16.26
CA GLY A 29 5.67 3.72 16.30
C GLY A 29 5.73 4.89 15.31
N HIS A 30 6.51 5.92 15.63
CA HIS A 30 6.67 7.09 14.78
C HIS A 30 7.67 6.88 13.62
N GLY A 31 7.92 5.62 13.28
CA GLY A 31 8.85 5.22 12.24
C GLY A 31 9.01 3.70 12.21
N ARG A 32 9.84 3.24 11.27
CA ARG A 32 10.11 1.82 11.01
C ARG A 32 11.49 1.67 10.37
N ALA A 33 11.99 0.45 10.29
CA ALA A 33 13.25 0.16 9.62
C ALA A 33 13.04 -0.95 8.58
N TYR A 34 13.76 -0.85 7.46
CA TYR A 34 13.70 -1.80 6.35
C TYR A 34 15.03 -2.53 6.16
N LEU A 35 14.98 -3.70 5.51
CA LEU A 35 16.17 -4.52 5.25
C LEU A 35 17.19 -3.82 4.33
N ASP A 36 16.71 -2.95 3.46
CA ASP A 36 17.46 -2.14 2.49
C ASP A 36 17.63 -0.68 2.94
N GLY A 37 17.24 -0.35 4.18
CA GLY A 37 17.42 0.98 4.75
C GLY A 37 18.90 1.33 4.98
N LEU A 38 19.18 2.62 5.13
CA LEU A 38 20.54 3.10 5.47
C LEU A 38 21.02 2.44 6.77
N THR A 39 22.26 1.96 6.79
CA THR A 39 22.83 1.30 7.98
C THR A 39 23.67 2.25 8.81
N ARG A 40 23.45 2.26 10.11
CA ARG A 40 24.37 2.82 11.11
C ARG A 40 25.42 1.76 11.48
N ASP A 41 26.69 2.17 11.49
CA ASP A 41 27.84 1.34 11.86
C ASP A 41 27.93 -0.01 11.08
N GLY A 42 27.36 -0.04 9.86
CA GLY A 42 27.41 -1.17 8.92
C GLY A 42 26.45 -2.33 9.20
N ASN A 43 25.81 -2.40 10.38
CA ASN A 43 25.04 -3.59 10.78
C ASN A 43 23.60 -3.31 11.25
N VAL A 44 23.23 -2.06 11.58
CA VAL A 44 21.91 -1.76 12.12
C VAL A 44 21.16 -0.79 11.19
N PRO A 45 20.03 -1.21 10.59
CA PRO A 45 19.20 -0.30 9.81
C PRO A 45 18.71 0.89 10.65
N VAL A 46 18.80 2.09 10.07
CA VAL A 46 18.31 3.34 10.66
C VAL A 46 16.78 3.38 10.56
N CYS A 47 16.13 3.93 11.59
CA CYS A 47 14.69 4.15 11.54
C CYS A 47 14.34 5.29 10.57
N GLU A 48 13.43 5.02 9.64
CA GLU A 48 12.75 6.00 8.80
C GLU A 48 11.54 6.54 9.55
N CYS A 49 11.58 7.84 9.88
CA CYS A 49 10.57 8.48 10.71
C CYS A 49 9.40 9.05 9.90
N HIS A 50 8.22 9.04 10.52
CA HIS A 50 7.07 9.79 10.01
C HIS A 50 7.34 11.30 10.04
N SER A 51 6.56 12.05 9.26
CA SER A 51 6.68 13.51 9.20
C SER A 51 6.64 14.13 10.60
N CYS A 52 7.52 15.10 10.84
CA CYS A 52 7.69 15.81 12.11
C CYS A 52 8.24 14.97 13.29
N TYR A 53 8.80 13.78 13.03
CA TYR A 53 9.53 12.99 14.02
C TYR A 53 11.00 12.81 13.63
N GLY A 54 11.85 12.67 14.63
CA GLY A 54 13.30 12.50 14.47
C GLY A 54 13.94 11.71 15.61
N GLY A 55 15.28 11.72 15.62
CA GLY A 55 16.10 10.94 16.53
C GLY A 55 16.26 9.47 16.08
N PRO A 56 17.20 8.71 16.68
CA PRO A 56 17.51 7.35 16.24
C PRO A 56 16.35 6.34 16.31
N GLN A 57 15.34 6.63 17.14
CA GLN A 57 14.14 5.81 17.35
C GLN A 57 12.85 6.54 16.94
N CYS A 58 12.96 7.64 16.19
CA CYS A 58 11.82 8.46 15.78
C CYS A 58 10.96 8.99 16.94
N SER A 59 11.50 9.07 18.16
CA SER A 59 10.74 9.45 19.36
C SER A 59 10.78 10.95 19.65
N GLU A 60 11.58 11.71 18.88
CA GLU A 60 11.73 13.15 19.08
C GLU A 60 10.73 13.89 18.18
N PHE A 61 9.78 14.60 18.79
CA PHE A 61 8.86 15.45 18.04
C PHE A 61 9.54 16.78 17.66
N LEU A 62 9.50 17.13 16.38
CA LEU A 62 10.13 18.34 15.85
C LEU A 62 9.19 19.54 15.99
N THR A 63 9.46 20.42 16.95
CA THR A 63 8.67 21.64 17.16
C THR A 63 8.79 22.61 15.99
N GLY A 64 7.67 23.19 15.55
CA GLY A 64 7.65 24.11 14.39
C GLY A 64 7.59 23.41 13.04
N CYS A 65 7.39 22.08 13.02
CA CYS A 65 7.15 21.33 11.79
C CYS A 65 5.68 21.44 11.36
N ALA A 66 5.45 21.80 10.10
CA ALA A 66 4.11 21.85 9.52
C ALA A 66 3.61 20.43 9.15
N ALA A 67 2.33 20.16 9.38
CA ALA A 67 1.71 18.92 8.93
C ALA A 67 1.74 18.86 7.39
N ASN A 68 2.10 17.69 6.84
CA ASN A 68 2.09 17.43 5.41
C ASN A 68 0.97 16.43 5.08
N ALA A 69 0.00 16.88 4.30
CA ALA A 69 -1.11 16.08 3.79
C ALA A 69 -1.29 16.27 2.26
N ASP A 70 -0.22 16.63 1.57
CA ASP A 70 -0.23 16.93 0.14
C ASP A 70 -0.26 15.64 -0.71
N SER A 71 0.48 14.61 -0.29
CA SER A 71 0.52 13.31 -0.97
C SER A 71 -0.68 12.43 -0.63
N GLY A 72 -1.15 11.69 -1.64
CA GLY A 72 -2.11 10.59 -1.48
C GLY A 72 -1.49 9.28 -0.99
N ASP A 73 -0.31 9.32 -0.36
CA ASP A 73 0.40 8.13 0.10
C ASP A 73 -0.42 7.34 1.14
N PRO A 74 -0.67 6.04 0.92
CA PRO A 74 -1.66 5.28 1.68
C PRO A 74 -1.10 4.69 2.98
N TYR A 75 -0.28 5.44 3.73
CA TYR A 75 0.34 4.95 4.98
C TYR A 75 -0.67 4.47 6.02
N PHE A 76 -1.91 4.94 5.95
CA PHE A 76 -3.00 4.46 6.82
C PHE A 76 -3.29 2.95 6.69
N LEU A 77 -2.87 2.31 5.60
CA LEU A 77 -3.01 0.86 5.40
C LEU A 77 -1.87 0.04 6.05
N GLU A 78 -0.77 0.66 6.46
CA GLU A 78 0.38 -0.04 7.03
C GLU A 78 0.03 -0.85 8.30
N PRO A 79 -0.73 -0.32 9.29
CA PRO A 79 -1.12 -1.09 10.47
C PRO A 79 -1.93 -2.35 10.14
N PHE A 80 -2.74 -2.32 9.08
CA PHE A 80 -3.47 -3.49 8.62
C PHE A 80 -2.50 -4.59 8.17
N TRP A 81 -1.49 -4.25 7.37
CA TRP A 81 -0.50 -5.23 6.89
C TRP A 81 0.40 -5.76 8.00
N MET A 82 0.80 -4.92 8.95
CA MET A 82 1.56 -5.36 10.13
C MET A 82 0.81 -6.41 10.95
N GLN A 83 -0.50 -6.25 11.13
CA GLN A 83 -1.34 -7.22 11.84
C GLN A 83 -1.50 -8.56 11.09
N HIS A 84 -1.22 -8.58 9.79
CA HIS A 84 -1.37 -9.75 8.91
C HIS A 84 -0.03 -10.31 8.42
N ALA A 85 1.09 -9.91 9.02
CA ALA A 85 2.43 -10.25 8.56
C ALA A 85 2.65 -11.76 8.31
N SER A 86 2.15 -12.64 9.18
CA SER A 86 2.30 -14.10 9.02
C SER A 86 1.55 -14.67 7.81
N LYS A 87 0.52 -13.97 7.31
CA LYS A 87 -0.29 -14.40 6.16
C LYS A 87 0.20 -13.81 4.84
N SER A 88 0.94 -12.72 4.89
CA SER A 88 1.39 -11.97 3.70
C SER A 88 2.90 -11.93 3.51
N ALA A 89 3.69 -12.42 4.47
CA ALA A 89 5.13 -12.54 4.32
C ALA A 89 5.48 -13.54 3.20
N LEU A 90 6.46 -13.19 2.38
CA LEU A 90 6.96 -14.00 1.26
C LEU A 90 8.47 -14.14 1.37
N VAL A 91 8.96 -15.35 1.10
CA VAL A 91 10.39 -15.60 0.90
C VAL A 91 10.62 -15.77 -0.60
N VAL A 92 11.41 -14.88 -1.18
CA VAL A 92 11.75 -14.92 -2.60
C VAL A 92 13.13 -15.56 -2.75
N ALA A 93 13.19 -16.73 -3.39
CA ALA A 93 14.46 -17.39 -3.67
C ALA A 93 15.30 -16.59 -4.67
N GLY A 94 16.63 -16.65 -4.56
CA GLY A 94 17.54 -15.89 -5.43
C GLY A 94 17.44 -16.22 -6.92
N TRP A 95 16.91 -17.38 -7.27
CA TRP A 95 16.66 -17.80 -8.65
C TRP A 95 15.20 -17.68 -9.08
N HIS A 96 14.34 -17.05 -8.26
CA HIS A 96 12.92 -16.92 -8.56
C HIS A 96 12.72 -16.06 -9.83
N ARG A 97 12.05 -16.64 -10.84
CA ARG A 97 11.62 -15.95 -12.07
C ARG A 97 12.75 -15.24 -12.84
N MET A 98 13.91 -15.89 -13.00
CA MET A 98 15.01 -15.35 -13.83
C MET A 98 14.71 -15.28 -15.35
N SER A 99 13.70 -16.00 -15.84
CA SER A 99 13.28 -15.97 -17.24
C SER A 99 12.46 -14.71 -17.55
N TYR A 100 12.56 -14.18 -18.78
CA TYR A 100 11.71 -13.10 -19.27
C TYR A 100 10.23 -13.49 -19.39
N THR A 101 9.94 -14.80 -19.50
CA THR A 101 8.60 -15.34 -19.70
C THR A 101 8.24 -16.39 -18.66
N PHE A 102 6.94 -16.58 -18.49
CA PHE A 102 6.37 -17.71 -17.77
C PHE A 102 6.45 -18.99 -18.62
N ALA A 103 6.16 -20.14 -18.03
CA ALA A 103 6.22 -21.44 -18.72
C ALA A 103 5.29 -21.54 -19.93
N ASP A 104 4.21 -20.76 -19.94
CA ASP A 104 3.25 -20.62 -21.04
C ASP A 104 3.64 -19.54 -22.07
N GLN A 105 4.88 -19.04 -22.00
CA GLN A 105 5.41 -17.93 -22.82
C GLN A 105 4.72 -16.58 -22.60
N SER A 106 3.81 -16.48 -21.62
CA SER A 106 3.21 -15.20 -21.26
C SER A 106 4.18 -14.32 -20.49
N TYR A 107 3.83 -13.04 -20.37
CA TYR A 107 4.51 -12.05 -19.52
C TYR A 107 3.71 -11.72 -18.26
N ILE A 108 2.56 -12.37 -18.07
CA ILE A 108 1.56 -12.06 -17.04
C ILE A 108 1.35 -13.31 -16.19
N SER A 109 1.40 -13.14 -14.87
CA SER A 109 1.14 -14.25 -13.94
C SER A 109 -0.33 -14.67 -14.00
N ALA A 110 -0.60 -15.87 -14.54
CA ALA A 110 -1.93 -16.48 -14.55
C ALA A 110 -2.53 -16.59 -13.13
N GLU A 111 -1.71 -16.89 -12.12
CA GLU A 111 -2.18 -16.93 -10.72
C GLU A 111 -2.55 -15.55 -10.20
N LEU A 112 -1.80 -14.49 -10.54
CA LEU A 112 -2.15 -13.13 -10.12
C LEU A 112 -3.43 -12.67 -10.82
N GLU A 113 -3.57 -12.95 -12.12
CA GLU A 113 -4.80 -12.68 -12.87
C GLU A 113 -6.01 -13.37 -12.21
N ARG A 114 -5.89 -14.66 -11.88
CA ARG A 114 -6.93 -15.43 -11.20
C ARG A 114 -7.35 -14.79 -9.87
N HIS A 115 -6.39 -14.30 -9.07
CA HIS A 115 -6.68 -13.63 -7.81
C HIS A 115 -7.33 -12.25 -8.00
N ILE A 116 -6.92 -11.47 -9.00
CA ILE A 116 -7.55 -10.18 -9.34
C ILE A 116 -9.02 -10.39 -9.72
N ARG A 117 -9.30 -11.40 -10.58
CA ARG A 117 -10.67 -11.75 -10.96
C ARG A 117 -11.51 -12.16 -9.74
N LYS A 118 -10.95 -13.00 -8.86
CA LYS A 118 -11.60 -13.42 -7.61
C LYS A 118 -11.87 -12.24 -6.68
N LEU A 119 -10.93 -11.30 -6.55
CA LEU A 119 -11.09 -10.09 -5.75
C LEU A 119 -12.28 -9.27 -6.24
N HIS A 120 -12.34 -8.97 -7.53
CA HIS A 120 -13.46 -8.21 -8.11
C HIS A 120 -14.80 -8.94 -8.01
N ALA A 121 -14.82 -10.27 -8.10
CA ALA A 121 -16.04 -11.06 -7.89
C ALA A 121 -16.54 -11.00 -6.43
N ILE A 122 -15.64 -10.99 -5.44
CA ILE A 122 -15.98 -10.90 -4.02
C ILE A 122 -16.44 -9.49 -3.65
N VAL A 123 -15.71 -8.47 -4.09
CA VAL A 123 -15.99 -7.05 -3.77
C VAL A 123 -17.19 -6.53 -4.58
N GLY A 124 -17.41 -7.07 -5.78
CA GLY A 124 -18.51 -6.66 -6.65
C GLY A 124 -18.31 -5.30 -7.31
N ASN A 125 -17.08 -4.79 -7.38
CA ASN A 125 -16.77 -3.45 -7.89
C ASN A 125 -16.40 -3.39 -9.38
N ALA A 126 -16.22 -4.53 -10.07
CA ALA A 126 -15.91 -4.56 -11.50
C ALA A 126 -16.36 -5.86 -12.18
N VAL A 127 -16.78 -5.77 -13.45
CA VAL A 127 -17.09 -6.93 -14.30
C VAL A 127 -15.82 -7.35 -15.06
N THR A 128 -15.27 -8.51 -14.70
CA THR A 128 -14.04 -9.04 -15.33
C THR A 128 -14.31 -10.11 -16.39
N GLY A 129 -15.50 -10.71 -16.43
CA GLY A 129 -15.87 -11.72 -17.42
C GLY A 129 -15.76 -11.19 -18.86
N GLY A 130 -15.10 -11.95 -19.74
CA GLY A 130 -14.88 -11.57 -21.15
C GLY A 130 -13.93 -10.38 -21.36
N ARG A 131 -13.18 -9.97 -20.33
CA ARG A 131 -12.20 -8.87 -20.42
C ARG A 131 -10.77 -9.42 -20.39
N TYR A 132 -9.89 -8.82 -21.20
CA TYR A 132 -8.44 -8.99 -21.07
C TYR A 132 -7.93 -8.23 -19.86
N ILE A 133 -6.91 -8.77 -19.20
CA ILE A 133 -6.21 -8.12 -18.08
C ILE A 133 -4.77 -7.86 -18.53
N VAL A 134 -4.31 -6.62 -18.35
CA VAL A 134 -2.95 -6.17 -18.67
C VAL A 134 -2.33 -5.59 -17.41
N PHE A 135 -1.07 -5.93 -17.14
CA PHE A 135 -0.32 -5.39 -16.01
C PHE A 135 0.59 -4.25 -16.46
N GLY A 136 0.74 -3.26 -15.60
CA GLY A 136 1.68 -2.15 -15.78
C GLY A 136 2.32 -1.77 -14.44
N ALA A 137 3.45 -1.08 -14.52
CA ALA A 137 4.13 -0.47 -13.40
C ALA A 137 3.34 0.78 -12.93
N GLY A 138 2.23 0.53 -12.24
CA GLY A 138 1.29 1.55 -11.79
C GLY A 138 0.27 1.96 -12.86
N SER A 139 -0.83 2.57 -12.39
CA SER A 139 -1.91 3.06 -13.26
C SER A 139 -1.44 4.17 -14.20
N THR A 140 -0.44 4.97 -13.81
CA THR A 140 0.15 6.02 -14.67
C THR A 140 0.66 5.45 -15.99
N GLN A 141 1.36 4.29 -15.96
CA GLN A 141 1.81 3.65 -17.20
C GLN A 141 0.62 3.17 -18.04
N LEU A 142 -0.38 2.55 -17.40
CA LEU A 142 -1.56 2.02 -18.09
C LEU A 142 -2.44 3.11 -18.72
N LEU A 143 -2.56 4.28 -18.07
CA LEU A 143 -3.28 5.43 -18.62
C LEU A 143 -2.62 5.93 -19.91
N ASN A 144 -1.30 6.10 -19.91
CA ASN A 144 -0.57 6.50 -21.12
C ASN A 144 -0.63 5.42 -22.21
N ALA A 145 -0.51 4.14 -21.84
CA ALA A 145 -0.66 3.03 -22.79
C ALA A 145 -2.06 2.97 -23.41
N ALA A 146 -3.11 3.22 -22.62
CA ALA A 146 -4.48 3.28 -23.10
C ALA A 146 -4.71 4.46 -24.04
N VAL A 147 -4.23 5.66 -23.69
CA VAL A 147 -4.28 6.84 -24.58
C VAL A 147 -3.57 6.53 -25.90
N HIS A 148 -2.38 5.94 -25.86
CA HIS A 148 -1.63 5.57 -27.06
C HIS A 148 -2.38 4.52 -27.90
N ALA A 149 -2.91 3.46 -27.30
CA ALA A 149 -3.63 2.41 -28.00
C ALA A 149 -4.94 2.90 -28.65
N LEU A 150 -5.58 3.90 -28.05
CA LEU A 150 -6.82 4.51 -28.55
C LEU A 150 -6.57 5.65 -29.56
N SER A 151 -5.37 6.22 -29.58
CA SER A 151 -4.96 7.22 -30.55
C SER A 151 -4.67 6.52 -31.87
N SER A 152 -5.61 6.58 -32.82
CA SER A 152 -5.60 5.78 -34.05
C SER A 152 -4.25 5.77 -34.77
N HIS A 153 -3.78 4.57 -35.15
CA HIS A 153 -2.59 4.37 -35.96
C HIS A 153 -3.01 3.99 -37.39
N ASN A 154 -3.53 4.93 -38.18
CA ASN A 154 -3.65 4.73 -39.62
C ASN A 154 -2.51 5.47 -40.31
N SER A 155 -1.39 4.77 -40.50
CA SER A 155 -0.16 5.27 -41.12
C SER A 155 -0.31 5.71 -42.58
N SER A 156 -1.54 5.70 -43.12
CA SER A 156 -1.84 5.94 -44.53
C SER A 156 -2.87 7.04 -44.77
N SER A 157 -3.30 7.81 -43.76
CA SER A 157 -4.19 8.95 -44.02
C SER A 157 -4.18 9.98 -42.89
N PHE A 158 -4.19 11.25 -43.30
CA PHE A 158 -4.41 12.50 -42.58
C PHE A 158 -5.41 12.46 -41.39
N SER A 159 -5.17 11.67 -40.34
CA SER A 159 -6.00 11.68 -39.13
C SER A 159 -5.48 12.73 -38.16
N SER A 160 -6.34 13.64 -37.72
CA SER A 160 -6.03 14.58 -36.65
C SER A 160 -5.66 13.86 -35.34
N PRO A 161 -4.78 14.41 -34.50
CA PRO A 161 -4.47 13.84 -33.19
C PRO A 161 -5.73 13.61 -32.34
N ALA A 162 -5.76 12.51 -31.59
CA ALA A 162 -6.84 12.24 -30.66
C ALA A 162 -6.87 13.31 -29.55
N SER A 163 -8.04 13.86 -29.26
CA SER A 163 -8.23 14.78 -28.14
C SER A 163 -8.38 14.00 -26.85
N VAL A 164 -7.52 14.27 -25.87
CA VAL A 164 -7.56 13.67 -24.52
C VAL A 164 -8.09 14.72 -23.55
N VAL A 165 -9.23 14.45 -22.93
CA VAL A 165 -9.92 15.40 -22.05
C VAL A 165 -10.40 14.73 -20.76
N ALA A 166 -10.50 15.51 -19.68
CA ALA A 166 -11.09 15.10 -18.41
C ALA A 166 -11.99 16.22 -17.89
N SER A 167 -13.07 15.86 -17.17
CA SER A 167 -13.98 16.83 -16.57
C SER A 167 -13.35 17.49 -15.34
N ILE A 168 -13.52 18.80 -15.19
CA ILE A 168 -13.02 19.56 -14.02
C ILE A 168 -13.94 19.35 -12.81
N PRO A 169 -13.40 19.15 -11.58
CA PRO A 169 -11.99 19.01 -11.25
C PRO A 169 -11.45 17.62 -11.65
N TYR A 170 -10.23 17.58 -12.19
CA TYR A 170 -9.56 16.35 -12.62
C TYR A 170 -8.30 16.08 -11.80
N TYR A 171 -7.82 14.83 -11.85
CA TYR A 171 -6.58 14.42 -11.21
C TYR A 171 -5.38 15.08 -11.89
N ASN A 172 -4.62 15.86 -11.13
CA ASN A 172 -3.34 16.38 -11.59
C ASN A 172 -2.25 15.33 -11.32
N VAL A 173 -1.67 14.76 -12.38
CA VAL A 173 -0.61 13.74 -12.30
C VAL A 173 0.76 14.38 -11.96
N GLY A 174 0.87 15.71 -11.97
CA GLY A 174 2.10 16.44 -11.68
C GLY A 174 2.01 17.29 -10.42
N SER A 175 2.69 16.84 -9.37
CA SER A 175 3.25 17.64 -8.28
C SER A 175 4.39 16.85 -7.64
#